data_AF-A0A453BHG9-F1
#
_entry.id   AF-A0A453BHG9-F1
#
_cell.length_a   1.000
_cell.length_b   1.000
_cell.length_c   1.000
_cell.angle_alpha   90.00
_cell.angle_beta   90.00
_cell.angle_gamma   90.00
#
_symmetry.space_group_name_H-M   'P 1'
#
loop_
_entity.id
_entity.type
_entity.pdbx_description
1 polymer ?
#
loop_
_entity_poly.entity_id
_entity_poly.type
_entity_poly.pdbx_seq_one_letter_code
_entity_poly.pdbx_strand_id
1 'polypeptide(L)' 'MTTTGPSHEDSLMDWWLHARQNTPTPMRKGLDSIALLTPWMIWKQRNECIFDGAQPMVHVLVSRIKDEAQQWA' A
#
# COMPACT_ATOMS: atom_id res chain seq x y z
N MET A 1 -18.05 -11.62 1.15
CA MET A 1 -17.09 -10.58 0.73
C MET A 1 -15.77 -11.29 0.45
N THR A 2 -15.49 -11.59 -0.81
CA THR A 2 -14.27 -12.30 -1.24
C THR A 2 -13.21 -11.27 -1.57
N THR A 3 -12.28 -11.02 -0.65
CA THR A 3 -11.13 -10.17 -0.89
C THR A 3 -10.19 -10.91 -1.83
N THR A 4 -10.32 -10.68 -3.14
CA THR A 4 -9.38 -11.20 -4.13
C THR A 4 -8.05 -10.47 -3.93
N GLY A 5 -7.08 -11.17 -3.35
CA GLY A 5 -5.68 -10.74 -3.40
C GLY A 5 -5.24 -10.62 -4.86
N PRO A 6 -4.24 -9.77 -5.17
CA PRO A 6 -3.78 -9.58 -6.53
C PRO A 6 -3.42 -10.94 -7.16
N SER A 7 -4.13 -11.33 -8.21
CA SER A 7 -3.79 -12.47 -9.06
C SER A 7 -2.39 -12.26 -9.62
N HIS A 8 -1.62 -13.34 -9.74
CA HIS A 8 -0.17 -13.32 -9.94
C HIS A 8 0.33 -12.66 -11.25
N GLU A 9 -0.57 -12.20 -12.13
CA GLU A 9 -0.24 -11.61 -13.43
C GLU A 9 -0.82 -10.19 -13.67
N ASP A 10 -1.60 -9.64 -12.73
CA ASP A 10 -2.17 -8.30 -12.88
C ASP A 10 -1.18 -7.25 -12.34
N SER A 11 -0.91 -6.19 -13.11
CA SER A 11 -0.06 -5.11 -12.61
C SER A 11 -0.71 -4.44 -11.40
N LEU A 12 0.08 -3.75 -10.56
CA LEU A 12 -0.47 -2.98 -9.44
C LEU A 12 -1.57 -2.01 -9.91
N MET A 13 -1.44 -1.47 -11.13
CA MET A 13 -2.42 -0.55 -11.72
C MET A 13 -3.71 -1.28 -12.10
N ASP A 14 -3.61 -2.49 -12.65
CA ASP A 14 -4.78 -3.31 -13.00
C ASP A 14 -5.56 -3.71 -11.74
N TRP A 15 -4.83 -4.15 -10.70
CA TRP A 15 -5.43 -4.42 -9.39
C TRP A 15 -6.10 -3.18 -8.80
N TRP A 16 -5.42 -2.03 -8.79
CA TRP A 16 -5.95 -0.80 -8.22
C TRP A 16 -7.21 -0.33 -8.96
N LEU A 17 -7.19 -0.34 -10.29
CA LEU A 17 -8.33 0.05 -11.11
C LEU A 17 -9.53 -0.86 -10.83
N HIS A 18 -9.31 -2.17 -10.79
CA HIS A 18 -10.35 -3.15 -10.45
C HIS A 18 -10.89 -2.94 -9.03
N ALA A 19 -10.02 -2.78 -8.03
CA ALA A 19 -10.42 -2.55 -6.64
C ALA A 19 -11.24 -1.26 -6.50
N ARG A 20 -10.85 -0.19 -7.19
CA ARG A 20 -11.52 1.11 -7.17
C ARG A 20 -12.91 1.06 -7.79
N GLN A 21 -13.08 0.34 -8.90
CA GLN A 21 -14.39 0.14 -9.54
C GLN A 21 -15.38 -0.56 -8.58
N ASN A 22 -14.89 -1.55 -7.84
CA ASN A 22 -15.68 -2.34 -6.88
C ASN A 22 -15.87 -1.65 -5.52
N THR A 23 -15.22 -0.51 -5.28
CA THR A 23 -15.29 0.22 -4.01
C THR A 23 -16.38 1.30 -4.05
N PRO A 24 -17.22 1.44 -3.01
CA PRO A 24 -18.19 2.54 -2.92
C PRO A 24 -17.52 3.91 -3.06
N THR A 25 -18.16 4.84 -3.77
CA THR A 25 -17.64 6.20 -4.01
C THR A 25 -17.03 6.89 -2.78
N PRO A 26 -17.64 6.88 -1.57
CA PRO A 26 -17.05 7.55 -0.41
C PRO A 26 -15.71 6.93 0.05
N MET A 27 -15.46 5.65 -0.25
CA MET A 27 -14.26 4.92 0.19
C MET A 27 -13.14 4.94 -0.85
N ARG A 28 -13.43 5.33 -2.10
CA ARG A 28 -12.43 5.34 -3.19
C ARG A 28 -11.24 6.22 -2.90
N LYS A 29 -11.44 7.38 -2.26
CA LYS A 29 -10.33 8.28 -1.88
C LYS A 29 -9.35 7.59 -0.92
N GLY A 30 -9.85 6.89 0.09
CA GLY A 30 -9.02 6.15 1.04
C GLY A 30 -8.26 5.00 0.37
N LEU A 31 -8.92 4.29 -0.55
CA LEU A 31 -8.26 3.25 -1.35
C LEU A 31 -7.14 3.84 -2.23
N ASP A 32 -7.40 4.95 -2.94
CA ASP A 32 -6.42 5.63 -3.78
C ASP A 32 -5.20 6.07 -2.96
N SER A 33 -5.43 6.63 -1.76
CA SER A 33 -4.35 7.00 -0.83
C SER A 33 -3.51 5.80 -0.38
N ILE A 34 -4.14 4.70 0.06
CA ILE A 34 -3.40 3.51 0.53
C ILE A 34 -2.63 2.82 -0.60
N ALA A 35 -3.21 2.77 -1.80
CA ALA A 35 -2.59 2.20 -2.98
C ALA A 35 -1.34 2.99 -3.42
N LEU A 36 -1.29 4.30 -3.18
CA LEU A 36 -0.11 5.12 -3.41
C LEU A 36 0.90 5.05 -2.25
N LEU A 37 0.39 5.08 -1.01
CA LEU A 37 1.22 5.12 0.20
C LEU A 37 2.03 3.85 0.40
N THR A 38 1.45 2.69 0.08
CA THR A 38 2.09 1.38 0.32
C THR A 38 3.38 1.22 -0.49
N PRO A 39 3.39 1.39 -1.83
CA PRO A 39 4.63 1.37 -2.61
C PRO A 39 5.64 2.43 -2.18
N TRP A 40 5.18 3.64 -1.83
CA TRP A 40 6.04 4.72 -1.35
C TRP A 40 6.79 4.34 -0.08
N MET A 41 6.10 3.79 0.92
CA MET A 41 6.70 3.36 2.18
C MET A 41 7.67 2.18 2.00
N ILE A 42 7.36 1.25 1.08
CA ILE A 42 8.28 0.17 0.70
C ILE A 42 9.55 0.73 0.08
N TRP A 43 9.42 1.70 -0.83
CA TRP A 43 10.57 2.37 -1.46
C TRP A 43 11.43 3.09 -0.41
N LYS A 44 10.81 3.84 0.52
CA LYS A 44 11.52 4.50 1.62
C LYS A 44 12.30 3.51 2.50
N GLN A 45 11.67 2.41 2.90
CA GLN A 45 12.33 1.37 3.69
C GLN A 45 13.52 0.74 2.96
N ARG A 46 13.39 0.50 1.64
CA ARG A 46 14.50 -0.03 0.83
C ARG A 46 15.67 0.94 0.79
N ASN A 47 15.41 2.24 0.69
CA ASN A 47 16.45 3.26 0.74
C ASN A 47 17.13 3.28 2.11
N GLU A 48 16.38 3.29 3.21
CA GLU A 48 16.96 3.22 4.57
C GLU A 48 17.85 1.98 4.74
N CYS A 49 17.45 0.82 4.20
CA CYS A 49 18.28 -0.38 4.25
C CYS A 49 19.57 -0.25 3.43
N ILE A 50 19.52 0.40 2.26
CA ILE A 50 20.67 0.54 1.35
C ILE A 50 21.64 1.61 1.84
N PHE A 51 21.14 2.76 2.30
CA PHE A 51 21.97 3.92 2.64
C PHE A 51 22.39 3.95 4.11
N ASP A 52 21.51 3.51 5.01
CA ASP A 52 21.74 3.61 6.47
C ASP A 52 22.01 2.24 7.11
N GLY A 53 22.04 1.16 6.32
CA GLY A 53 22.27 -0.20 6.81
C GLY A 53 21.15 -0.72 7.72
N ALA A 54 19.96 -0.11 7.66
CA ALA A 54 18.81 -0.52 8.46
C ALA A 54 18.41 -1.97 8.15
N GLN A 55 17.98 -2.72 9.16
CA GLN A 55 17.44 -4.07 8.94
C GLN A 55 16.00 -4.00 8.40
N PRO A 56 15.68 -4.74 7.31
CA PRO A 56 14.32 -4.79 6.80
C PRO A 56 13.42 -5.53 7.80
N MET A 57 12.49 -4.81 8.42
CA MET A 57 11.49 -5.39 9.32
C MET A 57 10.09 -5.16 8.78
N VAL A 58 9.53 -6.19 8.13
CA VAL A 58 8.21 -6.13 7.49
C VAL A 58 7.11 -5.73 8.48
N HIS A 59 7.15 -6.25 9.71
CA HIS A 59 6.16 -5.93 10.73
C HIS A 59 6.20 -4.43 11.13
N VAL A 60 7.40 -3.85 11.26
CA VAL A 60 7.57 -2.42 11.53
C VAL A 60 7.08 -1.59 10.35
N LEU A 61 7.42 -1.98 9.12
CA LEU A 61 6.96 -1.29 7.92
C LEU A 61 5.43 -1.29 7.81
N VAL A 62 4.79 -2.43 8.06
CA VAL A 62 3.32 -2.55 8.05
C VAL A 62 2.69 -1.69 9.14
N SER A 63 3.28 -1.63 10.34
CA SER A 63 2.81 -0.72 11.40
C SER A 63 2.88 0.73 10.94
N ARG A 64 4.04 1.16 10.42
CA ARG A 64 4.24 2.54 9.93
C ARG A 64 3.27 2.89 8.81
N ILE A 65 3.00 1.97 7.88
CA ILE A 65 2.01 2.18 6.80
C ILE A 65 0.61 2.41 7.39
N LYS A 66 0.22 1.65 8.42
CA LYS A 66 -1.09 1.84 9.08
C LYS A 66 -1.17 3.18 9.80
N ASP A 67 -0.12 3.54 10.53
CA ASP A 67 -0.05 4.81 11.27
C ASP A 67 -0.13 6.01 10.32
N GLU A 68 0.62 5.96 9.22
CA GLU A 68 0.61 7.00 8.18
C GLU A 68 -0.75 7.03 7.44
N ALA A 69 -1.34 5.87 7.14
CA ALA A 69 -2.66 5.81 6.51
C ALA A 69 -3.76 6.43 7.39
N GLN A 70 -3.66 6.33 8.72
CA GLN A 70 -4.58 7.00 9.64
C GLN A 70 -4.44 8.52 9.59
N GLN A 71 -3.24 9.05 9.34
CA GLN A 71 -3.01 10.48 9.19
C GLN A 71 -3.52 11.04 7.85
N TRP A 72 -3.67 10.17 6.85
CA TRP A 72 -4.11 10.52 5.50
C TRP A 72 -5.62 10.33 5.26
N ALA A 73 -6.33 9.76 6.24
CA ALA A 73 -7.78 9.59 6.24
C ALA A 73 -8.50 10.95 6.39
#